data_AF-A0A956DXR1-F1
#
_entry.id   AF-A0A956DXR1-F1
#
_cell.length_a   1.000
_cell.length_b   1.000
_cell.length_c   1.000
_cell.angle_alpha   90.00
_cell.angle_beta   90.00
_cell.angle_gamma   90.00
#
_symmetry.space_group_name_H-M   'P 1'
#
loop_
_entity.id
_entity.type
_entity.pdbx_description
1 polymer ?
#
loop_
_entity_poly.entity_id
_entity_poly.type
_entity_poly.pdbx_seq_one_letter_code
_entity_poly.pdbx_strand_id
1 'polypeptide(L)'
;MFRPSLIRRLARAHLAGGGVHHARDVNPDLRDQAIASMGQGCDHTAGEQLVAVLDDRIHHGPFLGALVTDRRYAWRNMQGQGSVAWADVERIDVLDSLLVEQQHCELVDGTRLRIPPTGVDLTPFFRALAALPTQPLSGQPSTRQRSPSTPPMELAPVSADDPTGARAASAAMYSPDPRHLTLYEWVWHLYSRDGASIFGRDLTARVTLLHRTAAHGRGGPALGDAGGRWLSPLGARDLFHAISIVLGPPQPTGEKGEILQADFDIPESWRRSAALDLDPLQRQALSTAGFGHDIRRIRFAIRDAAPGSTFSVLGHGGGRELGGLELQNPKLLWLIHRALLVVEHQVMVRRVLAGFDTSVGELLAQPIEHLAGQCHVDPAEVLGAGVA
;
A
#
# COMPACT_ATOMS: atom_id res chain seq x y z
N MET A 1 -23.97 -0.27 -12.14
CA MET A 1 -22.55 0.12 -11.99
C MET A 1 -22.40 1.64 -12.13
N PHE A 2 -21.70 2.29 -11.19
CA PHE A 2 -21.44 3.73 -11.24
C PHE A 2 -20.32 4.06 -12.23
N ARG A 3 -20.53 5.06 -13.10
CA ARG A 3 -19.49 5.53 -14.04
C ARG A 3 -18.44 6.38 -13.31
N PRO A 4 -17.13 6.22 -13.58
CA PRO A 4 -16.09 7.02 -12.92
C PRO A 4 -16.28 8.54 -13.03
N SER A 5 -16.70 9.04 -14.19
CA SER A 5 -17.01 10.45 -14.39
C SER A 5 -18.15 10.97 -13.51
N LEU A 6 -19.12 10.11 -13.20
CA LEU A 6 -20.25 10.43 -12.33
C LEU A 6 -19.82 10.51 -10.87
N ILE A 7 -19.00 9.56 -10.41
CA ILE A 7 -18.39 9.60 -9.07
C ILE A 7 -17.63 10.90 -8.87
N ARG A 8 -16.76 11.27 -9.82
CA ARG A 8 -16.01 12.54 -9.79
C ARG A 8 -16.92 13.76 -9.63
N ARG A 9 -18.03 13.78 -10.38
CA ARG A 9 -18.99 14.89 -10.34
C ARG A 9 -19.75 14.95 -9.02
N LEU A 10 -20.23 13.81 -8.52
CA LEU A 10 -20.98 13.75 -7.27
C LEU A 10 -20.11 14.05 -6.06
N ALA A 11 -18.90 13.51 -6.02
CA ALA A 11 -17.93 13.82 -4.97
C ALA A 11 -17.65 15.32 -4.89
N ARG A 12 -17.39 15.98 -6.04
CA ARG A 12 -17.20 17.44 -6.07
C ARG A 12 -18.41 18.25 -5.62
N ALA A 13 -19.62 17.77 -5.91
CA ALA A 13 -20.84 18.48 -5.57
C ALA A 13 -21.27 18.28 -4.11
N HIS A 14 -20.98 17.12 -3.52
CA HIS A 14 -21.57 16.69 -2.26
C HIS A 14 -20.56 16.43 -1.14
N LEU A 15 -19.27 16.29 -1.44
CA LEU A 15 -18.22 16.26 -0.41
C LEU A 15 -17.70 17.68 -0.20
N ALA A 16 -18.10 18.28 0.91
CA ALA A 16 -17.69 19.60 1.33
C ALA A 16 -17.62 19.67 2.86
N GLY A 17 -16.92 20.67 3.39
CA GLY A 17 -16.78 20.90 4.83
C GLY A 17 -15.34 20.75 5.33
N GLY A 18 -15.15 20.95 6.64
CA GLY A 18 -13.85 20.76 7.28
C GLY A 18 -13.38 19.32 7.15
N GLY A 19 -12.12 19.12 6.76
CA GLY A 19 -11.52 17.79 6.56
C GLY A 19 -11.74 17.20 5.16
N VAL A 20 -12.45 17.87 4.24
CA VAL A 20 -12.55 17.42 2.84
C VAL A 20 -11.52 18.12 1.98
N HIS A 21 -10.67 17.34 1.31
CA HIS A 21 -9.64 17.82 0.41
C HIS A 21 -9.82 17.18 -0.97
N HIS A 22 -10.29 17.95 -1.95
CA HIS A 22 -10.43 17.46 -3.33
C HIS A 22 -9.06 17.23 -3.97
N ALA A 23 -8.94 16.24 -4.85
CA ALA A 23 -7.66 15.83 -5.43
C ALA A 23 -6.86 16.95 -6.13
N ARG A 24 -7.52 18.02 -6.58
CA ARG A 24 -6.88 19.19 -7.19
C ARG A 24 -6.26 20.16 -6.18
N ASP A 25 -6.80 20.16 -4.96
CA ASP A 25 -6.53 21.18 -3.94
C ASP A 25 -5.90 20.56 -2.68
N VAL A 26 -5.82 19.23 -2.61
CA VAL A 26 -5.21 18.50 -1.50
C VAL A 26 -3.71 18.75 -1.47
N ASN A 27 -3.19 19.03 -0.27
CA ASN A 27 -1.75 19.08 -0.04
C ASN A 27 -1.13 17.73 -0.47
N PRO A 28 -0.08 17.72 -1.32
CA PRO A 28 0.57 16.48 -1.76
C PRO A 28 1.04 15.57 -0.63
N ASP A 29 1.53 16.13 0.47
CA ASP A 29 1.96 15.40 1.66
C ASP A 29 0.79 14.70 2.36
N LEU A 30 -0.34 15.41 2.51
CA LEU A 30 -1.57 14.83 3.05
C LEU A 30 -2.10 13.70 2.17
N ARG A 31 -2.11 13.91 0.85
CA ARG A 31 -2.50 12.89 -0.13
C ARG A 31 -1.65 11.63 0.01
N ASP A 32 -0.33 11.81 0.03
CA ASP A 32 0.63 10.72 0.06
C ASP A 32 0.58 9.97 1.39
N GLN A 33 0.43 10.70 2.51
CA GLN A 33 0.19 10.13 3.84
C GLN A 33 -1.12 9.33 3.89
N ALA A 34 -2.20 9.83 3.31
CA ALA A 34 -3.49 9.15 3.29
C ALA A 34 -3.43 7.85 2.46
N ILE A 35 -2.83 7.90 1.27
CA ILE A 35 -2.59 6.72 0.41
C ILE A 35 -1.74 5.68 1.14
N ALA A 36 -0.61 6.10 1.73
CA ALA A 36 0.25 5.21 2.50
C ALA A 36 -0.51 4.57 3.68
N SER A 37 -1.30 5.37 4.40
CA SER A 37 -2.01 4.91 5.60
C SER A 37 -3.14 3.94 5.31
N MET A 38 -3.78 4.02 4.14
CA MET A 38 -4.82 3.06 3.75
C MET A 38 -4.25 1.67 3.42
N GLY A 39 -2.93 1.55 3.23
CA GLY A 39 -2.32 0.33 2.68
C GLY A 39 -2.87 -0.02 1.30
N GLN A 40 -3.52 0.94 0.64
CA GLN A 40 -4.14 0.81 -0.67
C GLN A 40 -4.07 2.14 -1.44
N GLY A 41 -3.38 2.19 -2.57
CA GLY A 41 -3.46 3.28 -3.57
C GLY A 41 -4.63 3.22 -4.59
N CYS A 42 -4.57 4.10 -5.61
CA CYS A 42 -5.44 4.13 -6.80
C CYS A 42 -4.96 3.29 -8.03
N ASP A 43 -5.79 2.40 -8.56
CA ASP A 43 -5.55 1.58 -9.77
C ASP A 43 -5.24 2.30 -11.09
N HIS A 44 -3.99 2.73 -11.30
CA HIS A 44 -3.54 3.34 -12.55
C HIS A 44 -3.57 2.43 -13.79
N THR A 45 -3.46 1.09 -13.68
CA THR A 45 -3.52 0.24 -14.88
C THR A 45 -4.95 0.24 -15.43
N ALA A 46 -5.94 0.41 -14.55
CA ALA A 46 -7.32 0.72 -14.87
C ALA A 46 -7.61 2.24 -15.00
N GLY A 47 -6.63 3.12 -14.84
CA GLY A 47 -6.80 4.58 -14.90
C GLY A 47 -7.65 5.18 -13.77
N GLU A 48 -7.66 4.56 -12.59
CA GLU A 48 -8.24 5.08 -11.35
C GLU A 48 -7.58 6.40 -10.95
N GLN A 49 -8.40 7.36 -10.53
CA GLN A 49 -7.97 8.68 -10.09
C GLN A 49 -8.50 8.98 -8.70
N LEU A 50 -7.66 9.59 -7.87
CA LEU A 50 -8.10 10.16 -6.61
C LEU A 50 -9.09 11.29 -6.89
N VAL A 51 -10.14 11.34 -6.07
CA VAL A 51 -11.19 12.35 -6.17
C VAL A 51 -11.19 13.24 -4.94
N ALA A 52 -11.13 12.63 -3.75
CA ALA A 52 -11.04 13.36 -2.49
C ALA A 52 -10.32 12.56 -1.41
N VAL A 53 -9.67 13.29 -0.50
CA VAL A 53 -9.18 12.81 0.80
C VAL A 53 -10.08 13.39 1.88
N LEU A 54 -10.54 12.54 2.78
CA LEU A 54 -11.37 12.89 3.93
C LEU A 54 -10.49 12.70 5.17
N ASP A 55 -9.99 13.77 5.76
CA ASP A 55 -9.09 13.77 6.92
C ASP A 55 -9.89 13.94 8.21
N ASP A 56 -9.82 12.95 9.09
CA ASP A 56 -10.53 12.88 10.38
C ASP A 56 -9.56 13.03 11.57
N ARG A 57 -8.35 13.56 11.34
CA ARG A 57 -7.38 13.74 12.42
C ARG A 57 -7.75 14.91 13.31
N ILE A 58 -7.92 14.62 14.60
CA ILE A 58 -8.16 15.67 15.60
C ILE A 58 -6.84 16.34 16.04
N HIS A 59 -5.67 15.67 16.06
CA HIS A 59 -4.31 16.26 16.10
C HIS A 59 -3.22 15.17 15.94
N HIS A 60 -2.07 15.48 15.32
CA HIS A 60 -0.74 14.78 15.28
C HIS A 60 -0.66 13.23 15.29
N GLY A 61 -1.73 12.50 14.98
CA GLY A 61 -1.78 11.04 14.95
C GLY A 61 -1.61 10.42 13.55
N PRO A 62 -1.62 9.08 13.47
CA PRO A 62 -1.72 8.37 12.18
C PRO A 62 -2.98 8.82 11.43
N PHE A 63 -2.96 8.78 10.10
CA PHE A 63 -4.11 9.18 9.30
C PHE A 63 -5.32 8.29 9.60
N LEU A 64 -6.40 8.93 10.04
CA LEU A 64 -7.74 8.38 10.13
C LEU A 64 -8.61 9.18 9.18
N GLY A 65 -9.49 8.52 8.45
CA GLY A 65 -10.26 9.16 7.41
C GLY A 65 -10.68 8.21 6.30
N ALA A 66 -10.83 8.76 5.10
CA ALA A 66 -11.20 8.00 3.92
C ALA A 66 -10.61 8.59 2.64
N LEU A 67 -10.46 7.72 1.64
CA LEU A 67 -10.10 8.05 0.27
C LEU A 67 -11.29 7.76 -0.63
N VAL A 68 -11.65 8.74 -1.45
CA VAL A 68 -12.63 8.60 -2.51
C VAL A 68 -11.87 8.64 -3.82
N THR A 69 -11.97 7.57 -4.60
CA THR A 69 -11.48 7.54 -5.98
C THR A 69 -12.66 7.44 -6.93
N ASP A 70 -12.40 7.54 -8.23
CA ASP A 70 -13.44 7.35 -9.25
C ASP A 70 -13.82 5.86 -9.44
N ARG A 71 -13.18 4.92 -8.72
CA ARG A 71 -13.49 3.48 -8.76
C ARG A 71 -13.77 2.83 -7.41
N ARG A 72 -13.35 3.40 -6.28
CA ARG A 72 -13.57 2.84 -4.94
C ARG A 72 -13.73 3.91 -3.86
N TYR A 73 -14.22 3.46 -2.72
CA TYR A 73 -14.15 4.15 -1.44
C TYR A 73 -13.35 3.30 -0.47
N ALA A 74 -12.30 3.87 0.11
CA ALA A 74 -11.48 3.22 1.13
C ALA A 74 -11.51 4.05 2.42
N TRP A 75 -11.55 3.41 3.57
CA TRP A 75 -11.61 4.09 4.85
C TRP A 75 -10.67 3.44 5.87
N ARG A 76 -10.27 4.23 6.85
CA ARG A 76 -9.51 3.80 8.02
C ARG A 76 -9.94 4.62 9.22
N ASN A 77 -10.34 3.96 10.29
CA ASN A 77 -10.70 4.60 11.54
C ASN A 77 -10.22 3.74 12.73
N MET A 78 -10.67 4.11 13.94
CA MET A 78 -10.33 3.38 15.17
C MET A 78 -10.93 1.96 15.26
N GLN A 79 -11.93 1.65 14.42
CA GLN A 79 -12.61 0.35 14.39
C GLN A 79 -12.05 -0.59 13.31
N GLY A 80 -11.28 -0.06 12.37
CA GLY A 80 -10.59 -0.85 11.36
C GLY A 80 -10.34 -0.11 10.07
N GLN A 81 -10.08 -0.86 9.01
CA GLN A 81 -9.94 -0.35 7.64
C GLN A 81 -10.80 -1.17 6.71
N GLY A 82 -11.15 -0.60 5.57
CA GLY A 82 -11.84 -1.34 4.53
C GLY A 82 -11.87 -0.57 3.23
N SER A 83 -12.36 -1.25 2.20
CA SER A 83 -12.52 -0.68 0.88
C SER A 83 -13.68 -1.33 0.16
N VAL A 84 -14.41 -0.56 -0.63
CA VAL A 84 -15.49 -1.03 -1.49
C VAL A 84 -15.30 -0.45 -2.88
N ALA A 85 -15.25 -1.30 -3.90
CA ALA A 85 -15.23 -0.83 -5.28
C ALA A 85 -16.65 -0.43 -5.70
N TRP A 86 -16.81 0.69 -6.39
CA TRP A 86 -18.10 1.16 -6.91
C TRP A 86 -18.72 0.19 -7.92
N ALA A 87 -17.89 -0.69 -8.51
CA ALA A 87 -18.34 -1.76 -9.38
C ALA A 87 -19.09 -2.87 -8.63
N ASP A 88 -18.75 -3.09 -7.36
CA ASP A 88 -19.30 -4.17 -6.52
C ASP A 88 -20.54 -3.73 -5.75
N VAL A 89 -20.89 -2.43 -5.77
CA VAL A 89 -22.06 -1.88 -5.07
C VAL A 89 -23.30 -2.04 -5.95
N GLU A 90 -24.23 -2.85 -5.49
CA GLU A 90 -25.54 -3.04 -6.12
C GLU A 90 -26.55 -1.98 -5.66
N ARG A 91 -26.55 -1.71 -4.35
CA ARG A 91 -27.48 -0.76 -3.73
C ARG A 91 -26.81 -0.03 -2.57
N ILE A 92 -27.20 1.23 -2.37
CA ILE A 92 -26.79 2.04 -1.24
C ILE A 92 -28.05 2.40 -0.46
N ASP A 93 -28.08 2.03 0.82
CA ASP A 93 -29.11 2.46 1.75
C ASP A 93 -28.51 3.47 2.71
N VAL A 94 -29.14 4.63 2.80
CA VAL A 94 -28.86 5.60 3.87
C VAL A 94 -30.02 5.50 4.84
N LEU A 95 -29.76 4.91 6.00
CA LEU A 95 -30.75 4.72 7.05
C LEU A 95 -30.65 5.86 8.06
N ASP A 96 -31.74 6.61 8.17
CA ASP A 96 -31.89 7.61 9.20
C ASP A 96 -32.20 6.89 10.52
N SER A 97 -31.26 6.90 11.46
CA SER A 97 -31.52 6.47 12.84
C SER A 97 -31.60 7.69 13.76
N LEU A 98 -32.30 7.56 14.88
CA LEU A 98 -32.52 8.64 15.86
C LEU A 98 -31.22 9.27 16.41
N LEU A 99 -30.07 8.58 16.30
CA LEU A 99 -28.81 9.02 16.90
C LEU A 99 -27.67 9.20 15.89
N VAL A 100 -27.64 8.43 14.81
CA VAL A 100 -26.57 8.45 13.78
C VAL A 100 -27.13 8.00 12.44
N GLU A 101 -26.94 8.77 11.38
CA GLU A 101 -27.22 8.28 10.02
C GLU A 101 -26.24 7.17 9.65
N GLN A 102 -26.76 6.02 9.22
CA GLN A 102 -25.95 4.85 8.87
C GLN A 102 -25.97 4.63 7.37
N GLN A 103 -24.79 4.60 6.75
CA GLN A 103 -24.66 4.27 5.33
C GLN A 103 -24.33 2.79 5.18
N HIS A 104 -25.14 2.09 4.40
CA HIS A 104 -24.96 0.68 4.06
C HIS A 104 -24.80 0.53 2.55
N CYS A 105 -23.82 -0.27 2.14
CA CYS A 105 -23.67 -0.71 0.76
C CYS A 105 -24.04 -2.20 0.72
N GLU A 106 -25.04 -2.55 -0.08
CA GLU A 106 -25.30 -3.93 -0.48
C GLU A 106 -24.45 -4.22 -1.71
N LEU A 107 -23.63 -5.26 -1.61
CA LEU A 107 -22.75 -5.70 -2.66
C LEU A 107 -23.47 -6.69 -3.57
N VAL A 108 -22.98 -6.84 -4.81
CA VAL A 108 -23.53 -7.77 -5.81
C VAL A 108 -23.55 -9.24 -5.34
N ASP A 109 -22.72 -9.60 -4.36
CA ASP A 109 -22.71 -10.95 -3.76
C ASP A 109 -23.70 -11.11 -2.59
N GLY A 110 -24.56 -10.12 -2.35
CA GLY A 110 -25.52 -10.05 -1.25
C GLY A 110 -24.91 -9.63 0.09
N THR A 111 -23.60 -9.38 0.16
CA THR A 111 -22.96 -8.89 1.39
C THR A 111 -23.45 -7.49 1.71
N ARG A 112 -23.87 -7.27 2.96
CA ARG A 112 -24.21 -5.94 3.45
C ARG A 112 -23.06 -5.35 4.24
N LEU A 113 -22.38 -4.38 3.64
CA LEU A 113 -21.28 -3.64 4.24
C LEU A 113 -21.82 -2.37 4.93
N ARG A 114 -21.51 -2.19 6.21
CA ARG A 114 -21.73 -0.93 6.91
C ARG A 114 -20.52 -0.03 6.69
N ILE A 115 -20.73 1.15 6.10
CA ILE A 115 -19.70 2.18 6.02
C ILE A 115 -19.62 2.83 7.40
N PRO A 116 -18.46 2.80 8.07
CA PRO A 116 -18.37 3.40 9.39
C PRO A 116 -18.37 4.93 9.27
N PRO A 117 -18.87 5.62 10.30
CA PRO A 117 -18.87 7.07 10.32
C PRO A 117 -17.43 7.60 10.27
N THR A 118 -17.28 8.73 9.59
CA THR A 118 -16.08 9.57 9.58
C THR A 118 -16.42 10.93 10.18
N GLY A 119 -15.43 11.73 10.57
CA GLY A 119 -15.65 13.12 11.01
C GLY A 119 -16.19 14.05 9.93
N VAL A 120 -16.21 13.60 8.66
CA VAL A 120 -16.92 14.26 7.55
C VAL A 120 -18.30 13.66 7.38
N ASP A 121 -19.31 14.50 7.17
CA ASP A 121 -20.65 14.08 6.77
C ASP A 121 -20.65 13.56 5.31
N LEU A 122 -20.81 12.25 5.16
CA LEU A 122 -20.88 11.58 3.86
C LEU A 122 -22.31 11.38 3.36
N THR A 123 -23.31 11.69 4.17
CA THR A 123 -24.72 11.45 3.84
C THR A 123 -25.14 12.13 2.55
N PRO A 124 -24.82 13.42 2.28
CA PRO A 124 -25.20 14.06 1.03
C PRO A 124 -24.67 13.31 -0.20
N PHE A 125 -23.43 12.82 -0.12
CA PHE A 125 -22.78 12.06 -1.19
C PHE A 125 -23.43 10.68 -1.38
N PHE A 126 -23.62 9.90 -0.32
CA PHE A 126 -24.24 8.58 -0.41
C PHE A 126 -25.72 8.64 -0.81
N ARG A 127 -26.49 9.65 -0.37
CA ARG A 127 -27.87 9.87 -0.83
C ARG A 127 -27.90 10.18 -2.33
N ALA A 128 -26.97 11.01 -2.81
CA ALA A 128 -26.88 11.31 -4.25
C ALA A 128 -26.50 10.08 -5.08
N LEU A 129 -25.64 9.19 -4.56
CA LEU A 129 -25.34 7.92 -5.20
C LEU A 129 -26.54 6.96 -5.18
N ALA A 130 -27.25 6.85 -4.07
CA ALA A 130 -28.43 5.99 -3.91
C ALA A 130 -29.60 6.41 -4.83
N ALA A 131 -29.70 7.70 -5.16
CA ALA A 131 -30.71 8.23 -6.08
C ALA A 131 -30.43 7.92 -7.56
N LEU A 132 -29.24 7.40 -7.90
CA LEU A 132 -28.94 7.02 -9.28
C LEU A 132 -29.63 5.71 -9.65
N PRO A 133 -30.17 5.59 -10.87
CA PRO A 133 -30.71 4.33 -11.33
C PRO A 133 -29.58 3.30 -11.42
N THR A 134 -29.54 2.36 -10.49
CA THR A 134 -28.70 1.17 -10.59
C THR A 134 -29.36 0.26 -11.61
N GLN A 135 -28.77 0.15 -12.81
CA GLN A 135 -29.20 -0.90 -13.73
C GLN A 135 -28.83 -2.25 -13.11
N PRO A 136 -29.81 -3.12 -12.83
CA PRO A 136 -29.53 -4.48 -12.40
C PRO A 136 -28.88 -5.20 -13.58
N LEU A 137 -27.66 -5.72 -13.37
CA LEU A 137 -27.05 -6.67 -14.30
C LEU A 137 -27.75 -8.01 -14.12
N SER A 138 -28.92 -8.16 -14.72
CA SER A 138 -29.61 -9.44 -14.80
C SER A 138 -28.75 -10.43 -15.58
N GLY A 139 -28.18 -11.42 -14.89
CA GLY A 139 -27.94 -12.74 -15.48
C GLY A 139 -26.56 -13.05 -16.04
N GLN A 140 -25.52 -12.22 -15.83
CA GLN A 140 -24.16 -12.74 -16.01
C GLN A 140 -23.61 -13.18 -14.65
N PRO A 141 -23.26 -14.47 -14.47
CA PRO A 141 -22.43 -14.86 -13.35
C PRO A 141 -21.14 -14.07 -13.53
N SER A 142 -20.93 -13.06 -12.67
CA SER A 142 -19.61 -12.50 -12.46
C SER A 142 -18.74 -13.69 -12.07
N THR A 143 -18.00 -14.21 -13.05
CA THR A 143 -16.85 -15.06 -12.77
C THR A 143 -16.11 -14.33 -11.67
N ARG A 144 -15.95 -15.02 -10.55
CA ARG A 144 -15.49 -14.52 -9.26
C ARG A 144 -14.06 -13.96 -9.36
N GLN A 145 -13.85 -12.89 -10.08
CA GLN A 145 -12.90 -11.89 -9.66
C GLN A 145 -13.54 -11.26 -8.42
N ARG A 146 -13.36 -11.94 -7.27
CA ARG A 146 -13.02 -11.18 -6.06
C ARG A 146 -11.93 -10.25 -6.55
N SER A 147 -12.26 -8.99 -6.81
CA SER A 147 -11.29 -8.01 -7.27
C SER A 147 -10.08 -8.21 -6.37
N PRO A 148 -8.96 -8.74 -6.88
CA PRO A 148 -7.81 -8.91 -6.02
C PRO A 148 -7.59 -7.50 -5.47
N SER A 149 -7.49 -7.44 -4.14
CA SER A 149 -7.16 -6.24 -3.40
C SER A 149 -5.77 -5.80 -3.84
N THR A 150 -5.76 -5.16 -4.99
CA THR A 150 -4.62 -4.72 -5.75
C THR A 150 -4.90 -3.27 -5.97
N PRO A 151 -4.19 -2.40 -5.24
CA PRO A 151 -4.37 -1.00 -5.43
C PRO A 151 -3.11 -0.47 -6.09
N PRO A 152 -3.18 -0.15 -7.38
CA PRO A 152 -2.10 0.62 -7.95
C PRO A 152 -2.04 2.00 -7.35
N MET A 153 -1.08 2.80 -7.74
CA MET A 153 -0.84 4.11 -7.16
C MET A 153 -1.10 5.16 -8.25
N GLU A 154 -1.58 6.36 -7.92
CA GLU A 154 -1.64 7.45 -8.90
C GLU A 154 -0.26 7.68 -9.50
N LEU A 155 -0.12 7.33 -10.78
CA LEU A 155 1.03 7.72 -11.58
C LEU A 155 0.86 9.17 -12.00
N ALA A 156 1.96 9.92 -11.97
CA ALA A 156 1.99 11.28 -12.46
C ALA A 156 1.49 11.35 -13.92
N PRO A 157 0.83 12.45 -14.33
CA PRO A 157 0.31 12.59 -15.69
C PRO A 157 1.44 12.42 -16.73
N VAL A 158 1.26 11.48 -17.64
CA VAL A 158 2.20 11.20 -18.72
C VAL A 158 2.01 12.21 -19.84
N SER A 159 3.10 12.74 -20.39
CA SER A 159 3.08 13.67 -21.54
C SER A 159 4.05 13.20 -22.63
N ALA A 160 3.96 13.79 -23.83
CA ALA A 160 4.93 13.50 -24.89
C ALA A 160 6.38 13.85 -24.48
N ASP A 161 6.53 14.85 -23.60
CA ASP A 161 7.82 15.32 -23.07
C ASP A 161 8.24 14.58 -21.78
N ASP A 162 7.36 13.75 -21.23
CA ASP A 162 7.61 12.88 -20.07
C ASP A 162 6.82 11.56 -20.19
N PRO A 163 7.19 10.66 -21.14
CA PRO A 163 6.52 9.38 -21.36
C PRO A 163 6.57 8.41 -20.17
N THR A 164 7.50 8.58 -19.22
CA THR A 164 7.57 7.74 -18.01
C THR A 164 6.76 8.33 -16.86
N GLY A 165 6.52 9.65 -16.86
CA GLY A 165 5.94 10.39 -15.75
C GLY A 165 6.94 10.67 -14.63
N ALA A 166 8.23 10.36 -14.81
CA ALA A 166 9.23 10.46 -13.77
C ALA A 166 9.57 11.91 -13.41
N ARG A 167 9.58 12.82 -14.39
CA ARG A 167 9.82 14.25 -14.13
C ARG A 167 8.64 14.87 -13.41
N ALA A 168 7.42 14.54 -13.84
CA ALA A 168 6.20 14.98 -13.20
C ALA A 168 6.08 14.44 -11.76
N ALA A 169 6.46 13.18 -11.52
CA ALA A 169 6.47 12.58 -10.19
C ALA A 169 7.50 13.24 -9.27
N SER A 170 8.73 13.45 -9.77
CA SER A 170 9.81 14.15 -9.05
C SER A 170 9.41 15.57 -8.66
N ALA A 171 8.81 16.34 -9.59
CA ALA A 171 8.37 17.70 -9.33
C ALA A 171 7.18 17.81 -8.35
N ALA A 172 6.40 16.74 -8.21
CA ALA A 172 5.24 16.69 -7.31
C ALA A 172 5.59 16.33 -5.86
N MET A 173 6.86 16.06 -5.54
CA MET A 173 7.30 15.67 -4.20
C MET A 173 7.35 16.86 -3.24
N TYR A 174 6.72 16.72 -2.09
CA TYR A 174 6.72 17.74 -1.05
C TYR A 174 8.02 17.76 -0.22
N SER A 175 8.57 16.58 0.09
CA SER A 175 9.81 16.42 0.85
C SER A 175 10.71 15.37 0.20
N PRO A 176 11.36 15.69 -0.93
CA PRO A 176 12.07 14.70 -1.72
C PRO A 176 13.31 14.17 -0.98
N ASP A 177 13.41 12.85 -0.90
CA ASP A 177 14.64 12.18 -0.50
C ASP A 177 15.58 12.11 -1.72
N PRO A 178 16.83 12.62 -1.62
CA PRO A 178 17.77 12.64 -2.74
C PRO A 178 17.94 11.28 -3.42
N ARG A 179 17.89 10.19 -2.64
CA ARG A 179 18.03 8.82 -3.17
C ARG A 179 16.91 8.46 -4.14
N HIS A 180 15.69 8.95 -3.89
CA HIS A 180 14.53 8.70 -4.74
C HIS A 180 14.52 9.64 -5.95
N LEU A 181 14.99 10.89 -5.79
CA LEU A 181 15.19 11.82 -6.91
C LEU A 181 16.12 11.21 -7.96
N THR A 182 17.26 10.67 -7.53
CA THR A 182 18.21 9.98 -8.41
C THR A 182 17.55 8.80 -9.14
N LEU A 183 16.68 8.03 -8.47
CA LEU A 183 15.94 6.95 -9.13
C LEU A 183 14.98 7.48 -10.21
N TYR A 184 14.27 8.59 -10.00
CA TYR A 184 13.45 9.19 -11.07
C TYR A 184 14.29 9.69 -12.24
N GLU A 185 15.43 10.31 -11.96
CA GLU A 185 16.34 10.79 -12.99
C GLU A 185 16.83 9.62 -13.87
N TRP A 186 17.24 8.51 -13.27
CA TRP A 186 17.62 7.32 -14.03
C TRP A 186 16.44 6.71 -14.78
N VAL A 187 15.24 6.61 -14.17
CA VAL A 187 14.06 6.12 -14.89
C VAL A 187 13.75 7.00 -16.11
N TRP A 188 13.83 8.32 -15.95
CA TRP A 188 13.67 9.26 -17.05
C TRP A 188 14.73 9.05 -18.14
N HIS A 189 16.01 9.06 -17.78
CA HIS A 189 17.11 8.99 -18.74
C HIS A 189 17.16 7.66 -19.51
N LEU A 190 16.87 6.55 -18.84
CA LEU A 190 16.97 5.21 -19.42
C LEU A 190 15.74 4.85 -20.27
N TYR A 191 14.53 5.30 -19.91
CA TYR A 191 13.29 4.78 -20.51
C TYR A 191 12.47 5.82 -21.29
N SER A 192 12.92 7.08 -21.37
CA SER A 192 12.24 8.14 -22.15
C SER A 192 12.36 7.97 -23.66
N ARG A 193 13.46 7.38 -24.12
CA ARG A 193 13.78 7.24 -25.55
C ARG A 193 12.90 6.22 -26.27
N ASP A 194 12.33 5.28 -25.54
CA ASP A 194 11.47 4.22 -26.08
C ASP A 194 9.99 4.66 -26.24
N GLY A 195 9.70 5.95 -26.08
CA GLY A 195 8.48 6.62 -26.53
C GLY A 195 7.17 6.30 -25.79
N ALA A 196 7.08 5.18 -25.06
CA ALA A 196 5.91 4.82 -24.27
C ALA A 196 6.17 3.61 -23.35
N SER A 197 7.41 3.42 -22.87
CA SER A 197 7.77 2.21 -22.15
C SER A 197 6.87 2.03 -20.92
N ILE A 198 5.89 1.13 -21.01
CA ILE A 198 4.98 0.72 -19.93
C ILE A 198 5.81 0.38 -18.68
N PHE A 199 7.00 -0.17 -18.94
CA PHE A 199 8.02 -0.47 -17.95
C PHE A 199 8.54 0.78 -17.21
N GLY A 200 8.92 1.86 -17.91
CA GLY A 200 9.37 3.10 -17.27
C GLY A 200 8.28 3.77 -16.43
N ARG A 201 7.02 3.62 -16.86
CA ARG A 201 5.85 4.03 -16.06
C ARG A 201 5.68 3.18 -14.81
N ASP A 202 5.79 1.86 -14.91
CA ASP A 202 5.72 0.96 -13.75
C ASP A 202 6.84 1.22 -12.75
N LEU A 203 8.08 1.42 -13.21
CA LEU A 203 9.20 1.80 -12.34
C LEU A 203 8.95 3.13 -11.63
N THR A 204 8.49 4.15 -12.35
CA THR A 204 8.10 5.44 -11.75
C THR A 204 7.10 5.21 -10.63
N ALA A 205 6.11 4.34 -10.86
CA ALA A 205 5.08 4.03 -9.87
C ALA A 205 5.67 3.38 -8.61
N ARG A 206 6.59 2.43 -8.80
CA ARG A 206 7.28 1.75 -7.70
C ARG A 206 8.20 2.67 -6.92
N VAL A 207 8.93 3.56 -7.59
CA VAL A 207 9.79 4.57 -6.93
C VAL A 207 8.96 5.52 -6.08
N THR A 208 7.78 5.94 -6.56
CA THR A 208 6.86 6.75 -5.74
C THR A 208 6.33 5.97 -4.55
N LEU A 209 5.95 4.70 -4.73
CA LEU A 209 5.49 3.86 -3.63
C LEU A 209 6.60 3.64 -2.59
N LEU A 210 7.85 3.47 -3.04
CA LEU A 210 9.02 3.36 -2.17
C LEU A 210 9.25 4.66 -1.40
N HIS A 211 9.22 5.81 -2.07
CA HIS A 211 9.37 7.12 -1.45
C HIS A 211 8.31 7.37 -0.37
N ARG A 212 7.04 7.11 -0.68
CA ARG A 212 5.93 7.22 0.29
C ARG A 212 6.12 6.29 1.46
N THR A 213 6.57 5.06 1.19
CA THR A 213 6.86 4.09 2.25
C THR A 213 7.99 4.57 3.17
N ALA A 214 9.03 5.18 2.61
CA ALA A 214 10.12 5.74 3.40
C ALA A 214 9.68 6.96 4.23
N ALA A 215 8.85 7.83 3.65
CA ALA A 215 8.38 9.06 4.30
C ALA A 215 7.31 8.82 5.36
N HIS A 216 6.37 7.91 5.11
CA HIS A 216 5.14 7.76 5.91
C HIS A 216 4.92 6.34 6.45
N GLY A 217 5.78 5.38 6.11
CA GLY A 217 5.61 3.96 6.45
C GLY A 217 4.74 3.18 5.45
N ARG A 218 4.60 1.86 5.69
CA ARG A 218 3.95 0.89 4.77
C ARG A 218 2.43 0.79 4.90
N GLY A 219 1.82 1.80 5.53
CA GLY A 219 0.54 1.64 6.21
C GLY A 219 0.71 1.05 7.61
N GLY A 220 -0.37 1.07 8.38
CA GLY A 220 -0.37 0.57 9.76
C GLY A 220 -1.53 -0.39 9.97
N PRO A 221 -1.51 -1.17 11.06
CA PRO A 221 -2.62 -2.04 11.35
C PRO A 221 -3.91 -1.23 11.57
N ALA A 222 -4.99 -1.72 10.98
CA ALA A 222 -6.32 -1.39 11.45
C ALA A 222 -6.49 -2.03 12.83
N LEU A 223 -6.88 -1.25 13.84
CA LEU A 223 -7.34 -1.82 15.10
C LEU A 223 -8.48 -2.80 14.78
N GLY A 224 -8.22 -4.11 14.89
CA GLY A 224 -9.19 -5.18 14.64
C GLY A 224 -8.88 -6.16 13.49
N ASP A 225 -7.97 -5.82 12.57
CA ASP A 225 -7.51 -6.79 11.56
C ASP A 225 -6.38 -7.64 12.14
N ALA A 226 -6.61 -8.94 12.34
CA ALA A 226 -5.57 -9.88 12.73
C ALA A 226 -4.70 -10.22 11.51
N GLY A 227 -3.62 -9.49 11.30
CA GLY A 227 -2.63 -9.73 10.25
C GLY A 227 -2.55 -8.62 9.22
N GLY A 228 -2.46 -7.36 9.70
CA GLY A 228 -2.45 -6.14 8.89
C GLY A 228 -1.87 -6.27 7.48
N ARG A 229 -2.49 -5.63 6.50
CA ARG A 229 -2.03 -5.63 5.10
C ARG A 229 -1.12 -4.43 4.85
N TRP A 230 0.08 -4.70 4.35
CA TRP A 230 1.06 -3.66 4.02
C TRP A 230 1.44 -3.69 2.54
N LEU A 231 1.97 -2.57 2.06
CA LEU A 231 2.43 -2.41 0.69
C LEU A 231 3.95 -2.52 0.58
N SER A 232 4.39 -3.07 -0.55
CA SER A 232 5.77 -3.06 -1.01
C SER A 232 5.83 -2.52 -2.45
N PRO A 233 6.85 -1.74 -2.80
CA PRO A 233 7.13 -1.35 -4.19
C PRO A 233 7.60 -2.53 -5.05
N LEU A 234 8.04 -3.64 -4.44
CA LEU A 234 8.51 -4.82 -5.16
C LEU A 234 7.36 -5.72 -5.61
N GLY A 235 7.55 -6.43 -6.72
CA GLY A 235 6.67 -7.52 -7.12
C GLY A 235 6.81 -8.71 -6.17
N ALA A 236 5.91 -9.70 -6.23
CA ALA A 236 5.81 -10.72 -5.19
C ALA A 236 7.07 -11.57 -5.07
N ARG A 237 7.69 -11.89 -6.22
CA ARG A 237 8.98 -12.61 -6.27
C ARG A 237 10.12 -11.77 -5.72
N ASP A 238 10.22 -10.52 -6.13
CA ASP A 238 11.26 -9.61 -5.65
C ASP A 238 11.16 -9.38 -4.14
N LEU A 239 9.93 -9.20 -3.64
CA LEU A 239 9.63 -9.07 -2.22
C LEU A 239 9.98 -10.34 -1.46
N PHE A 240 9.64 -11.53 -2.00
CA PHE A 240 10.02 -12.80 -1.39
C PHE A 240 11.54 -12.92 -1.21
N HIS A 241 12.31 -12.56 -2.25
CA HIS A 241 13.77 -12.55 -2.17
C HIS A 241 14.30 -11.49 -1.19
N ALA A 242 13.70 -10.30 -1.17
CA ALA A 242 14.05 -9.26 -0.21
C ALA A 242 13.82 -9.71 1.24
N ILE A 243 12.69 -10.35 1.53
CA ILE A 243 12.39 -10.95 2.83
C ILE A 243 13.43 -12.03 3.18
N SER A 244 13.83 -12.85 2.20
CA SER A 244 14.85 -13.88 2.40
C SER A 244 16.24 -13.30 2.72
N ILE A 245 16.59 -12.14 2.17
CA ILE A 245 17.82 -11.42 2.56
C ILE A 245 17.73 -10.95 4.02
N VAL A 246 16.57 -10.42 4.41
CA VAL A 246 16.35 -9.83 5.73
C VAL A 246 16.33 -10.89 6.84
N LEU A 247 15.63 -12.00 6.62
CA LEU A 247 15.35 -13.00 7.66
C LEU A 247 16.17 -14.28 7.52
N GLY A 248 16.86 -14.46 6.38
CA GLY A 248 17.47 -15.72 6.01
C GLY A 248 16.54 -16.60 5.16
N PRO A 249 16.97 -17.83 4.85
CA PRO A 249 16.22 -18.72 3.96
C PRO A 249 14.85 -19.07 4.55
N PRO A 250 13.80 -19.17 3.71
CA PRO A 250 12.50 -19.62 4.17
C PRO A 250 12.56 -21.10 4.59
N GLN A 251 11.72 -21.46 5.55
CA GLN A 251 11.40 -22.84 5.84
C GLN A 251 10.63 -23.46 4.67
N PRO A 252 10.77 -24.77 4.40
CA PRO A 252 10.02 -25.43 3.36
C PRO A 252 8.52 -25.33 3.64
N THR A 253 7.82 -24.50 2.87
CA THR A 253 6.36 -24.38 2.90
C THR A 253 5.78 -24.91 1.60
N GLY A 254 4.60 -25.52 1.67
CA GLY A 254 3.86 -25.88 0.46
C GLY A 254 3.31 -24.63 -0.21
N GLU A 255 3.50 -24.48 -1.52
CA GLU A 255 2.84 -23.44 -2.29
C GLU A 255 1.31 -23.63 -2.25
N LYS A 256 0.56 -22.55 -2.04
CA LYS A 256 -0.91 -22.56 -2.08
C LYS A 256 -1.42 -21.49 -3.05
N GLY A 257 -1.55 -21.87 -4.33
CA GLY A 257 -2.25 -21.07 -5.34
C GLY A 257 -1.61 -19.71 -5.64
N GLU A 258 -2.42 -18.67 -5.82
CA GLU A 258 -2.02 -17.30 -6.24
C GLU A 258 -1.33 -16.46 -5.14
N ILE A 259 -1.07 -17.03 -3.96
CA ILE A 259 -0.45 -16.33 -2.82
C ILE A 259 0.88 -17.03 -2.51
N LEU A 260 1.99 -16.30 -2.56
CA LEU A 260 3.28 -16.80 -2.11
C LEU A 260 3.30 -16.78 -0.58
N GLN A 261 3.37 -17.96 0.04
CA GLN A 261 3.44 -18.11 1.48
C GLN A 261 4.76 -18.75 1.89
N ALA A 262 5.47 -18.11 2.82
CA ALA A 262 6.69 -18.65 3.39
C ALA A 262 6.79 -18.37 4.89
N ASP A 263 7.34 -19.36 5.58
CA ASP A 263 7.65 -19.30 6.99
C ASP A 263 9.13 -18.98 7.17
N PHE A 264 9.46 -18.10 8.10
CA PHE A 264 10.83 -17.70 8.40
C PHE A 264 11.05 -17.82 9.90
N ASP A 265 12.19 -18.38 10.29
CA ASP A 265 12.61 -18.35 11.68
C ASP A 265 13.24 -16.97 11.96
N ILE A 266 12.95 -16.40 13.13
CA ILE A 266 13.46 -15.08 13.49
C ILE A 266 14.88 -15.23 14.02
N PRO A 267 15.87 -14.49 13.47
CA PRO A 267 17.23 -14.51 13.96
C PRO A 267 17.30 -14.22 15.47
N GLU A 268 18.15 -14.95 16.20
CA GLU A 268 18.22 -14.82 17.65
C GLU A 268 18.67 -13.42 18.10
N SER A 269 19.53 -12.76 17.33
CA SER A 269 19.94 -11.37 17.56
C SER A 269 18.75 -10.39 17.51
N TRP A 270 17.75 -10.66 16.67
CA TRP A 270 16.54 -9.84 16.55
C TRP A 270 15.57 -10.08 17.70
N ARG A 271 15.42 -11.34 18.12
CA ARG A 271 14.63 -11.70 19.31
C ARG A 271 15.17 -11.00 20.56
N ARG A 272 16.50 -10.98 20.75
CA ARG A 272 17.15 -10.27 21.86
C ARG A 272 16.98 -8.76 21.77
N SER A 273 17.19 -8.16 20.59
CA SER A 273 17.03 -6.71 20.39
C SER A 273 15.59 -6.24 20.62
N ALA A 274 14.59 -7.02 20.20
CA ALA A 274 13.19 -6.73 20.48
C ALA A 274 12.89 -6.71 22.01
N ALA A 275 13.58 -7.52 22.81
CA ALA A 275 13.36 -7.59 24.26
C ALA A 275 14.05 -6.48 25.08
N LEU A 276 15.13 -5.86 24.58
CA LEU A 276 16.04 -5.03 25.40
C LEU A 276 15.61 -3.57 25.62
N ASP A 277 14.88 -2.92 24.70
CA ASP A 277 14.51 -1.49 24.83
C ASP A 277 13.16 -1.22 25.52
N LEU A 278 12.55 -2.22 26.15
CA LEU A 278 11.31 -2.00 26.89
C LEU A 278 11.66 -1.61 28.34
N ASP A 279 11.17 -0.47 28.79
CA ASP A 279 11.16 -0.09 30.22
C ASP A 279 10.57 -1.26 31.06
N PRO A 280 11.12 -1.57 32.24
CA PRO A 280 10.54 -2.54 33.19
C PRO A 280 9.00 -2.49 33.33
N LEU A 281 8.40 -1.30 33.36
CA LEU A 281 6.94 -1.10 33.42
C LEU A 281 6.23 -1.52 32.14
N GLN A 282 6.81 -1.24 30.96
CA GLN A 282 6.28 -1.68 29.67
C GLN A 282 6.41 -3.21 29.51
N ARG A 283 7.53 -3.78 29.97
CA ARG A 283 7.73 -5.24 30.03
C ARG A 283 6.68 -5.91 30.90
N GLN A 284 6.38 -5.34 32.06
CA GLN A 284 5.37 -5.87 32.98
C GLN A 284 3.95 -5.71 32.40
N ALA A 285 3.60 -4.56 31.81
CA ALA A 285 2.32 -4.35 31.16
C ALA A 285 2.08 -5.32 29.98
N LEU A 286 3.10 -5.54 29.14
CA LEU A 286 3.05 -6.48 28.02
C LEU A 286 2.93 -7.93 28.53
N SER A 287 3.75 -8.32 29.51
CA SER A 287 3.67 -9.64 30.17
C SER A 287 2.30 -9.91 30.79
N THR A 288 1.67 -8.91 31.39
CA THR A 288 0.35 -9.06 32.04
C THR A 288 -0.78 -9.12 31.01
N ALA A 289 -0.62 -8.45 29.87
CA ALA A 289 -1.56 -8.46 28.74
C ALA A 289 -1.36 -9.64 27.77
N GLY A 290 -0.37 -10.51 28.01
CA GLY A 290 -0.04 -11.62 27.12
C GLY A 290 0.67 -11.21 25.82
N PHE A 291 1.14 -9.97 25.72
CA PHE A 291 1.95 -9.48 24.60
C PHE A 291 3.44 -9.70 24.92
N GLY A 292 4.25 -10.09 23.93
CA GLY A 292 5.65 -10.46 24.17
C GLY A 292 5.92 -11.98 24.29
N HIS A 293 5.10 -12.79 23.62
CA HIS A 293 5.45 -14.19 23.39
C HIS A 293 6.80 -14.30 22.66
N ASP A 294 7.59 -15.35 22.97
CA ASP A 294 8.79 -15.71 22.21
C ASP A 294 8.34 -16.15 20.81
N ILE A 295 8.17 -15.16 19.92
CA ILE A 295 7.89 -15.40 18.51
C ILE A 295 9.19 -15.95 17.94
N ARG A 296 9.16 -17.22 17.55
CA ARG A 296 10.30 -17.90 16.95
C ARG A 296 10.21 -17.94 15.44
N ARG A 297 8.99 -17.85 14.92
CA ARG A 297 8.69 -17.98 13.50
C ARG A 297 7.62 -16.99 13.09
N ILE A 298 7.74 -16.50 11.86
CA ILE A 298 6.76 -15.64 11.22
C ILE A 298 6.40 -16.19 9.86
N ARG A 299 5.14 -16.01 9.45
CA ARG A 299 4.63 -16.35 8.13
C ARG A 299 4.38 -15.08 7.34
N PHE A 300 4.97 -14.99 6.17
CA PHE A 300 4.57 -14.00 5.17
C PHE A 300 3.54 -14.62 4.22
N ALA A 301 2.52 -13.83 3.87
CA ALA A 301 1.64 -14.11 2.76
C ALA A 301 1.71 -12.93 1.79
N ILE A 302 2.24 -13.15 0.59
CA ILE A 302 2.52 -12.13 -0.41
C ILE A 302 1.59 -12.34 -1.60
N ARG A 303 1.04 -11.25 -2.11
CA ARG A 303 0.21 -11.22 -3.31
C ARG A 303 0.67 -10.10 -4.22
N ASP A 304 0.87 -10.42 -5.50
CA ASP A 304 1.16 -9.42 -6.53
C ASP A 304 0.05 -8.38 -6.59
N ALA A 305 0.46 -7.11 -6.62
CA ALA A 305 -0.46 -6.00 -6.68
C ALA A 305 0.20 -4.84 -7.42
N ALA A 306 -0.12 -4.59 -8.70
CA ALA A 306 0.45 -3.47 -9.45
C ALA A 306 0.34 -2.15 -8.66
N PRO A 307 1.38 -1.27 -8.65
CA PRO A 307 2.70 -1.46 -9.24
C PRO A 307 3.66 -2.31 -8.39
N GLY A 308 3.28 -2.92 -7.27
CA GLY A 308 4.17 -3.69 -6.40
C GLY A 308 3.54 -4.98 -5.86
N SER A 309 3.42 -5.08 -4.53
CA SER A 309 2.80 -6.22 -3.86
C SER A 309 2.15 -5.83 -2.54
N THR A 310 1.16 -6.61 -2.15
CA THR A 310 0.60 -6.59 -0.78
C THR A 310 1.16 -7.77 -0.01
N PHE A 311 1.39 -7.59 1.28
CA PHE A 311 1.77 -8.69 2.15
C PHE A 311 1.16 -8.58 3.55
N SER A 312 1.04 -9.72 4.23
CA SER A 312 0.73 -9.84 5.65
C SER A 312 1.74 -10.73 6.37
N VAL A 313 1.87 -10.54 7.69
CA VAL A 313 2.92 -11.12 8.54
C VAL A 313 2.24 -11.61 9.80
N LEU A 314 2.26 -12.92 9.98
CA LEU A 314 1.66 -13.58 11.13
C LEU A 314 2.77 -14.12 12.03
N GLY A 315 2.67 -13.89 13.33
CA GLY A 315 3.59 -14.43 14.33
C GLY A 315 3.15 -15.81 14.83
N HIS A 316 4.14 -16.69 15.06
CA HIS A 316 3.97 -17.98 15.70
C HIS A 316 4.79 -18.04 17.01
N GLY A 317 4.09 -18.21 18.13
CA GLY A 317 4.69 -18.32 19.46
C GLY A 317 4.16 -19.52 20.23
N GLY A 318 5.07 -20.33 20.80
CA GLY A 318 4.79 -21.26 21.91
C GLY A 318 3.62 -22.24 21.75
N GLY A 319 3.30 -22.71 20.55
CA GLY A 319 2.23 -23.70 20.32
C GLY A 319 0.82 -23.13 20.12
N ARG A 320 0.65 -21.81 19.95
CA ARG A 320 -0.63 -21.18 19.58
C ARG A 320 -0.74 -20.92 18.07
N GLU A 321 -1.99 -20.78 17.60
CA GLU A 321 -2.32 -20.44 16.21
C GLU A 321 -1.69 -19.11 15.76
N LEU A 322 -1.52 -18.98 14.43
CA LEU A 322 -0.99 -17.79 13.78
C LEU A 322 -1.88 -16.58 14.08
N GLY A 323 -1.30 -15.50 14.60
CA GLY A 323 -1.99 -14.22 14.80
C GLY A 323 -1.17 -13.06 14.22
N GLY A 324 -1.80 -11.91 14.02
CA GLY A 324 -1.13 -10.72 13.47
C GLY A 324 0.11 -10.32 14.26
N LEU A 325 1.27 -10.22 13.60
CA LEU A 325 2.54 -9.89 14.25
C LEU A 325 2.51 -8.50 14.89
N GLU A 326 1.78 -7.57 14.28
CA GLU A 326 1.55 -6.21 14.79
C GLU A 326 0.95 -6.20 16.20
N LEU A 327 0.10 -7.19 16.52
CA LEU A 327 -0.52 -7.31 17.83
C LEU A 327 0.45 -8.00 18.77
N GLN A 328 1.00 -9.13 18.34
CA GLN A 328 1.83 -9.99 19.20
C GLN A 328 3.20 -9.37 19.57
N ASN A 329 3.84 -8.69 18.61
CA ASN A 329 5.16 -8.07 18.77
C ASN A 329 5.37 -6.92 17.74
N PRO A 330 4.78 -5.73 17.97
CA PRO A 330 4.87 -4.59 17.06
C PRO A 330 6.31 -4.10 16.83
N LYS A 331 7.20 -4.28 17.82
CA LYS A 331 8.60 -3.88 17.70
C LYS A 331 9.35 -4.76 16.70
N LEU A 332 9.12 -6.07 16.74
CA LEU A 332 9.70 -6.98 15.75
C LEU A 332 9.19 -6.65 14.34
N LEU A 333 7.90 -6.37 14.19
CA LEU A 333 7.34 -5.92 12.91
C LEU A 333 8.02 -4.63 12.41
N TRP A 334 8.25 -3.67 13.29
CA TRP A 334 8.96 -2.43 12.95
C TRP A 334 10.41 -2.70 12.49
N LEU A 335 11.13 -3.60 13.16
CA LEU A 335 12.49 -4.00 12.76
C LEU A 335 12.49 -4.65 11.37
N ILE A 336 11.54 -5.55 11.12
CA ILE A 336 11.35 -6.18 9.80
C ILE A 336 11.09 -5.12 8.74
N HIS A 337 10.14 -4.21 8.98
CA HIS A 337 9.79 -3.16 8.00
C HIS A 337 10.97 -2.23 7.69
N ARG A 338 11.77 -1.87 8.69
CA ARG A 338 12.95 -1.03 8.53
C ARG A 338 14.04 -1.74 7.72
N ALA A 339 14.36 -2.99 8.06
CA ALA A 339 15.34 -3.78 7.30
C ALA A 339 14.87 -4.02 5.87
N LEU A 340 13.58 -4.33 5.69
CA LEU A 340 12.98 -4.54 4.39
C LEU A 340 13.03 -3.27 3.54
N LEU A 341 12.85 -2.08 4.11
CA LEU A 341 12.93 -0.82 3.36
C LEU A 341 14.30 -0.62 2.72
N VAL A 342 15.38 -0.94 3.44
CA VAL A 342 16.75 -0.87 2.93
C VAL A 342 16.95 -1.83 1.75
N VAL A 343 16.51 -3.08 1.92
CA VAL A 343 16.67 -4.11 0.86
C VAL A 343 15.79 -3.78 -0.35
N GLU A 344 14.57 -3.30 -0.14
CA GLU A 344 13.69 -2.87 -1.23
C GLU A 344 14.29 -1.72 -2.04
N HIS A 345 14.94 -0.76 -1.37
CA HIS A 345 15.65 0.31 -2.05
C HIS A 345 16.78 -0.24 -2.93
N GLN A 346 17.59 -1.16 -2.40
CA GLN A 346 18.66 -1.81 -3.16
C GLN A 346 18.14 -2.61 -4.36
N VAL A 347 17.05 -3.34 -4.19
CA VAL A 347 16.41 -4.08 -5.29
C VAL A 347 15.85 -3.10 -6.33
N MET A 348 15.22 -2.00 -5.90
CA MET A 348 14.69 -0.98 -6.81
C MET A 348 15.78 -0.30 -7.62
N VAL A 349 16.93 0.06 -7.03
CA VAL A 349 18.11 0.55 -7.75
C VAL A 349 18.49 -0.42 -8.88
N ARG A 350 18.61 -1.71 -8.56
CA ARG A 350 18.97 -2.75 -9.55
C ARG A 350 17.93 -2.91 -10.64
N ARG A 351 16.64 -2.84 -10.29
CA ARG A 351 15.51 -2.89 -11.25
C ARG A 351 15.48 -1.69 -12.19
N VAL A 352 15.83 -0.50 -11.71
CA VAL A 352 15.94 0.70 -12.54
C VAL A 352 17.05 0.56 -13.58
N LEU A 353 18.19 -0.01 -13.19
CA LEU A 353 19.32 -0.22 -14.11
C LEU A 353 19.05 -1.35 -15.12
N ALA A 354 18.64 -2.53 -14.64
CA ALA A 354 18.66 -3.75 -15.44
C ALA A 354 17.29 -4.26 -15.93
N GLY A 355 16.20 -3.61 -15.55
CA GLY A 355 14.88 -4.01 -16.03
C GLY A 355 14.20 -5.13 -15.24
N PHE A 356 13.08 -5.63 -15.79
CA PHE A 356 12.31 -6.76 -15.23
C PHE A 356 12.66 -8.11 -15.88
N ASP A 357 13.38 -8.10 -17.00
CA ASP A 357 13.70 -9.31 -17.77
C ASP A 357 14.72 -10.20 -17.03
N THR A 358 15.57 -9.62 -16.19
CA THR A 358 16.50 -10.37 -15.34
C THR A 358 15.80 -10.87 -14.08
N SER A 359 16.05 -12.12 -13.69
CA SER A 359 15.51 -12.64 -12.43
C SER A 359 16.12 -11.91 -11.23
N VAL A 360 15.39 -11.80 -10.11
CA VAL A 360 15.93 -11.11 -8.92
C VAL A 360 17.15 -11.81 -8.34
N GLY A 361 17.25 -13.14 -8.44
CA GLY A 361 18.44 -13.88 -8.05
C GLY A 361 19.68 -13.47 -8.86
N GLU A 362 19.54 -13.38 -10.18
CA GLU A 362 20.61 -12.91 -11.07
C GLU A 362 20.95 -11.44 -10.83
N LEU A 363 19.95 -10.58 -10.61
CA LEU A 363 20.18 -9.17 -10.30
C LEU A 363 20.99 -8.98 -9.03
N LEU A 364 20.67 -9.74 -7.98
CA LEU A 364 21.35 -9.66 -6.69
C LEU A 364 22.75 -10.27 -6.71
N ALA A 365 23.00 -11.22 -7.60
CA ALA A 365 24.32 -11.84 -7.78
C ALA A 365 25.34 -10.93 -8.48
N GLN A 366 24.88 -9.95 -9.25
CA GLN A 366 25.76 -9.05 -9.99
C GLN A 366 26.30 -7.92 -9.10
N PRO A 367 27.59 -7.54 -9.22
CA PRO A 367 28.09 -6.30 -8.62
C PRO A 367 27.30 -5.09 -9.15
N ILE A 368 27.05 -4.10 -8.29
CA ILE A 368 26.24 -2.94 -8.69
C ILE A 368 26.93 -2.08 -9.76
N GLU A 369 28.26 -2.06 -9.73
CA GLU A 369 29.14 -1.38 -10.68
C GLU A 369 29.00 -1.99 -12.08
N HIS A 370 28.75 -3.30 -12.17
CA HIS A 370 28.51 -3.96 -13.45
C HIS A 370 27.22 -3.49 -14.09
N LEU A 371 26.13 -3.42 -13.30
CA LEU A 371 24.84 -2.92 -13.77
C LEU A 371 24.91 -1.44 -14.15
N ALA A 372 25.58 -0.63 -13.34
CA ALA A 372 25.79 0.79 -13.63
C ALA A 372 26.55 0.99 -14.96
N GLY A 373 27.61 0.20 -15.19
CA GLY A 373 28.40 0.24 -16.42
C GLY A 373 27.60 -0.13 -17.68
N GLN A 374 26.66 -1.08 -17.60
CA GLN A 374 25.78 -1.42 -18.73
C GLN A 374 24.84 -0.26 -19.12
N CYS A 375 24.46 0.57 -18.15
CA CYS A 375 23.52 1.68 -18.33
C CYS A 375 24.20 3.04 -18.53
N HIS A 376 25.54 3.08 -18.55
CA HIS A 376 26.33 4.32 -18.56
C HIS A 376 26.00 5.28 -17.40
N VAL A 377 25.68 4.73 -16.22
CA VAL A 377 25.50 5.49 -14.97
C VAL A 377 26.79 5.41 -14.16
N ASP A 378 27.21 6.50 -13.51
CA ASP A 378 28.41 6.51 -12.68
C ASP A 378 28.22 5.57 -11.46
N PRO A 379 29.04 4.52 -11.28
CA PRO A 379 28.95 3.63 -10.12
C PRO A 379 29.01 4.35 -8.77
N ALA A 380 29.70 5.49 -8.68
CA ALA A 380 29.77 6.29 -7.45
C ALA A 380 28.41 6.90 -7.09
N GLU A 381 27.63 7.34 -8.08
CA GLU A 381 26.25 7.81 -7.89
C GLU A 381 25.35 6.65 -7.43
N VAL A 382 25.58 5.45 -7.96
CA VAL A 382 24.80 4.26 -7.58
C VAL A 382 25.08 3.80 -6.14
N LEU A 383 26.33 3.82 -5.72
CA LEU A 383 26.70 3.52 -4.34
C LEU A 383 26.17 4.57 -3.36
N GLY A 384 26.21 5.86 -3.73
CA GLY A 384 25.61 6.95 -2.95
C GLY A 384 24.10 6.81 -2.79
N ALA A 385 23.40 6.33 -3.84
CA ALA A 385 21.98 6.05 -3.77
C ALA A 385 21.64 4.80 -2.95
N GLY A 386 22.51 3.78 -2.89
CA GLY A 386 22.20 2.46 -2.32
C GLY A 386 22.66 2.17 -0.88
N VAL A 387 23.54 3.01 -0.29
CA VAL A 387 24.30 2.66 0.95
C VAL A 387 24.05 3.58 2.16
N ALA A 388 23.19 4.59 2.08
CA ALA A 388 22.92 5.49 3.22
C ALA A 388 21.76 5.02 4.11
#